data_AF-A0A2N6VJA9-F1
#
_entry.id   AF-A0A2N6VJA9-F1
#
_cell.length_a   1.000
_cell.length_b   1.000
_cell.length_c   1.000
_cell.angle_alpha   90.00
_cell.angle_beta   90.00
_cell.angle_gamma   90.00
#
_symmetry.space_group_name_H-M   'P 1'
#
loop_
_entity.id
_entity.type
_entity.pdbx_description
1 polymer ?
#
loop_
_entity_poly.entity_id
_entity_poly.type
_entity_poly.pdbx_seq_one_letter_code
_entity_poly.pdbx_strand_id
1 'polypeptide(L)' 'MPRKGPAPKRPVAIDPVYNSPLVTQLINKVLLDGKRSTAERIVYGALESASEKANVEAL' A
#
# COMPACT_ATOMS: atom_id res chain seq x y z
N MET A 1 19.36 -1.82 12.75
CA MET A 1 20.04 -3.02 12.21
C MET A 1 20.58 -3.81 13.39
N PRO A 2 20.13 -5.06 13.62
CA PRO A 2 20.61 -5.81 14.76
C PRO A 2 21.88 -6.60 14.43
N ARG A 3 22.85 -6.55 15.33
CA ARG A 3 23.89 -7.59 15.46
C ARG A 3 23.48 -8.72 16.43
N LYS A 4 22.41 -8.56 17.22
CA LYS A 4 21.77 -9.61 18.05
C LYS A 4 20.29 -9.24 18.29
N GLY A 5 19.39 -10.22 18.26
CA GLY A 5 17.94 -10.08 18.50
C GLY A 5 17.11 -9.62 17.29
N PRO A 6 15.80 -9.95 17.23
CA PRO A 6 14.92 -9.51 16.15
C PRO A 6 14.59 -8.02 16.28
N ALA A 7 14.61 -7.30 15.15
CA ALA A 7 14.16 -5.90 15.12
C ALA A 7 12.63 -5.83 15.27
N PRO A 8 12.09 -4.90 16.08
CA PRO A 8 10.65 -4.71 16.18
C PRO A 8 10.09 -4.25 14.83
N LYS A 9 8.97 -4.83 14.43
CA LYS A 9 8.24 -4.40 13.24
C LYS A 9 7.57 -3.06 13.52
N ARG A 10 7.67 -2.12 12.58
CA ARG A 10 6.97 -0.84 12.68
C ARG A 10 5.49 -1.03 12.37
N PRO A 11 4.57 -0.41 13.13
CA PRO A 11 3.16 -0.40 12.78
C PRO A 11 2.97 0.37 11.47
N VAL A 12 2.05 -0.09 10.63
CA VAL A 12 1.69 0.56 9.37
C VAL A 12 0.38 1.30 9.59
N ALA A 13 0.29 2.54 9.09
CA ALA A 13 -0.96 3.29 9.09
C ALA A 13 -2.00 2.58 8.21
N ILE A 14 -3.27 2.74 8.56
CA ILE A 14 -4.38 2.21 7.78
C ILE A 14 -4.64 3.17 6.61
N ASP A 15 -4.95 2.60 5.45
CA ASP A 15 -5.26 3.37 4.25
C ASP A 15 -6.58 4.14 4.42
N PRO A 16 -6.67 5.44 4.09
CA PRO A 16 -7.90 6.21 4.29
C PRO A 16 -9.01 5.90 3.28
N VAL A 17 -8.68 5.31 2.11
CA VAL A 17 -9.66 5.03 1.05
C VAL A 17 -10.24 3.64 1.22
N TYR A 18 -9.37 2.64 1.37
CA TYR A 18 -9.77 1.23 1.45
C TYR A 18 -9.76 0.68 2.88
N ASN A 19 -9.50 1.53 3.89
CA ASN A 19 -9.43 1.16 5.32
C ASN A 19 -8.60 -0.10 5.61
N SER A 20 -7.56 -0.35 4.79
CA SER A 20 -6.80 -1.59 4.78
C SER A 20 -5.32 -1.33 5.00
N PRO A 21 -4.67 -1.97 5.99
CA PRO A 21 -3.23 -1.84 6.19
C PRO A 21 -2.43 -2.48 5.05
N LEU A 22 -3.04 -3.36 4.25
CA LEU A 22 -2.38 -4.01 3.11
C LEU A 22 -2.20 -3.03 1.94
N VAL A 23 -3.18 -2.15 1.70
CA VAL A 23 -3.09 -1.13 0.64
C VAL A 23 -1.98 -0.14 0.96
N THR A 24 -1.88 0.33 2.21
CA THR A 24 -0.76 1.18 2.62
C THR A 24 0.60 0.48 2.52
N GLN A 25 0.68 -0.83 2.82
CA GLN A 25 1.91 -1.60 2.58
C GLN A 25 2.28 -1.70 1.10
N LEU A 26 1.29 -1.85 0.22
CA LEU A 26 1.49 -1.88 -1.23
C LEU A 26 2.02 -0.54 -1.74
N ILE A 27 1.41 0.58 -1.32
CA ILE A 27 1.87 1.93 -1.64
C ILE A 27 3.32 2.13 -1.21
N ASN A 28 3.67 1.74 0.03
CA ASN A 28 5.04 1.87 0.54
C ASN A 28 6.07 1.02 -0.21
N LYS A 29 5.65 -0.07 -0.86
CA LYS A 29 6.54 -0.91 -1.71
C LYS A 29 6.68 -0.37 -3.13
N VAL A 30 5.65 0.27 -3.66
CA VAL A 30 5.66 0.94 -4.98
C VAL A 30 6.38 2.29 -4.92
N LEU A 31 6.46 2.89 -3.73
CA LEU A 31 7.12 4.17 -3.48
C LEU A 31 8.57 4.18 -3.96
N LEU A 32 8.84 5.01 -4.97
CA LEU A 32 10.17 5.23 -5.51
C LEU A 32 10.54 6.72 -5.36
N ASP A 33 11.78 7.00 -4.97
CA ASP A 33 12.30 8.34 -4.65
C ASP A 33 11.50 9.15 -3.61
N GLY A 34 10.72 8.49 -2.75
CA GLY A 34 9.86 9.18 -1.77
C GLY A 34 8.64 9.89 -2.37
N LYS A 35 8.30 9.61 -3.63
CA LYS A 35 7.15 10.22 -4.35
C LYS A 35 5.82 9.59 -3.94
N ARG A 36 5.34 9.92 -2.74
CA ARG A 36 4.17 9.27 -2.13
C ARG A 36 2.86 9.52 -2.87
N SER A 37 2.58 10.76 -3.23
CA SER A 37 1.38 11.12 -4.01
C SER A 37 1.33 10.37 -5.35
N THR A 38 2.49 10.19 -6.01
CA THR A 38 2.57 9.44 -7.27
C THR A 38 2.30 7.95 -7.06
N ALA A 39 2.87 7.35 -6.02
CA ALA A 39 2.64 5.94 -5.69
C ALA A 39 1.18 5.65 -5.32
N GLU A 40 0.56 6.53 -4.53
CA GLU A 40 -0.87 6.46 -4.17
C GLU A 40 -1.74 6.48 -5.42
N ARG A 41 -1.51 7.44 -6.33
CA ARG A 41 -2.25 7.54 -7.60
C ARG A 41 -2.11 6.28 -8.47
N ILE A 42 -0.92 5.70 -8.55
CA ILE A 42 -0.69 4.47 -9.32
C ILE A 42 -1.46 3.30 -8.71
N VAL A 43 -1.39 3.12 -7.39
CA VAL A 43 -2.04 1.99 -6.70
C VAL A 43 -3.55 2.11 -6.79
N TYR A 44 -4.12 3.29 -6.52
CA TYR A 44 -5.57 3.47 -6.59
C TYR A 44 -6.12 3.28 -8.01
N GLY A 45 -5.45 3.84 -9.03
CA GLY A 45 -5.86 3.63 -10.42
C GLY A 45 -5.75 2.17 -10.87
N ALA A 46 -4.74 1.44 -10.36
CA ALA A 46 -4.61 0.01 -10.62
C ALA A 46 -5.71 -0.82 -9.94
N LEU A 47 -6.11 -0.47 -8.71
CA LEU A 47 -7.20 -1.13 -8.00
C LEU A 47 -8.56 -0.89 -8.68
N GLU A 48 -8.81 0.34 -9.14
CA GLU A 48 -9.99 0.69 -9.92
C GLU A 48 -10.04 -0.13 -11.22
N SER A 49 -8.96 -0.12 -12.00
CA SER A 49 -8.84 -0.92 -13.23
C SER A 49 -8.98 -2.43 -12.99
N ALA A 50 -8.57 -2.92 -11.82
CA ALA A 50 -8.71 -4.32 -11.43
C ALA A 50 -10.16 -4.65 -11.09
N SER A 51 -10.87 -3.77 -10.39
CA SER A 51 -12.29 -3.95 -10.06
C SER A 51 -13.17 -3.99 -11.31
N GLU A 52 -12.91 -3.12 -12.29
CA GLU A 52 -13.61 -3.11 -13.58
C GLU A 52 -13.45 -4.44 -14.33
N LYS A 53 -12.25 -5.02 -14.30
CA LYS A 53 -11.96 -6.29 -14.99
C LYS A 53 -12.48 -7.50 -14.21
N ALA A 54 -12.46 -7.43 -12.89
CA ALA A 54 -12.89 -8.52 -12.03
C ALA A 54 -14.41 -8.58 -11.87
N ASN A 55 -15.16 -7.51 -12.22
CA ASN A 55 -16.59 -7.35 -11.89
C ASN A 55 -16.88 -7.60 -10.39
N VAL A 56 -15.90 -7.32 -9.53
CA VAL A 56 -15.95 -7.49 -8.08
C VAL A 56 -15.47 -6.19 -7.45
N GLU A 57 -16.18 -5.72 -6.43
CA GLU A 57 -15.82 -4.51 -5.69
C GLU A 57 -14.40 -4.61 -5.11
N ALA A 58 -13.61 -3.54 -5.27
CA ALA A 58 -12.32 -3.41 -4.62
C ALA A 58 -12.53 -3.19 -3.11
N LEU A 59 -12.14 -4.20 -2.31
CA LEU A 59 -12.25 -4.30 -0.85
C LEU A 59 -11.80 -3.06 -0.08
#